data_AF-A0A7C1SU93-F1
#
_entry.id   AF-A0A7C1SU93-F1
#
_cell.length_a   1.000
_cell.length_b   1.000
_cell.length_c   1.000
_cell.angle_alpha   90.00
_cell.angle_beta   90.00
_cell.angle_gamma   90.00
#
_symmetry.space_group_name_H-M   'P 1'
#
loop_
_entity.id
_entity.type
_entity.pdbx_description
1 polymer ?
#
loop_
_entity_poly.entity_id
_entity_poly.type
_entity_poly.pdbx_seq_one_letter_code
_entity_poly.pdbx_strand_id
1 'polypeptide(L)'
;MKGKLFFISTQVTLAETLPKKTFFEKLVTCKKLFEPEIIFIDSLSTLLSESLNNNNLVDLISFFNRLLGSGKILFVTANPKEWDEEIHNTFRIISDVHFAVTIETKPGLGIVHNIYLKKFNGARNRYETVTTFSVRPGVGLTIETSSIAF
;
A
#
# COMPACT_ATOMS: atom_id res chain seq x y z
N MET A 1 12.48 -17.54 10.41
CA MET A 1 11.20 -16.94 9.93
C MET A 1 10.27 -17.94 9.22
N LYS A 2 10.60 -19.24 9.14
CA LYS A 2 9.67 -20.25 8.60
C LYS A 2 8.36 -20.23 9.40
N GLY A 3 7.24 -20.03 8.72
CA GLY A 3 5.88 -20.06 9.30
C GLY A 3 5.30 -18.74 9.82
N LYS A 4 6.05 -17.62 9.80
CA LYS A 4 5.51 -16.30 10.23
C LYS A 4 5.03 -15.42 9.07
N LEU A 5 5.48 -15.68 7.85
CA LEU A 5 5.11 -14.94 6.65
C LEU A 5 4.35 -15.87 5.70
N PHE A 6 3.09 -15.52 5.44
CA PHE A 6 2.29 -16.11 4.38
C PHE A 6 2.46 -15.24 3.12
N PHE A 7 3.18 -15.75 2.13
CA PHE A 7 3.52 -15.00 0.92
C PHE A 7 2.82 -15.60 -0.31
N ILE A 8 2.25 -14.72 -1.14
CA ILE A 8 1.60 -15.06 -2.40
C ILE A 8 2.14 -14.14 -3.48
N SER A 9 2.60 -14.72 -4.59
CA SER A 9 2.99 -13.99 -5.78
C SER A 9 1.90 -14.09 -6.85
N THR A 10 1.60 -12.96 -7.48
CA THR A 10 0.70 -12.87 -8.64
C THR A 10 1.45 -12.94 -9.97
N GLN A 11 2.79 -12.86 -9.94
CA GLN A 11 3.65 -12.80 -11.12
C GLN A 11 4.09 -14.17 -11.62
N VAL A 12 4.04 -15.19 -10.76
CA VAL A 12 4.59 -16.52 -11.04
C VAL A 12 3.49 -17.55 -10.87
N THR A 13 2.67 -17.73 -11.91
CA THR A 13 1.82 -18.91 -12.01
C THR A 13 2.41 -19.78 -13.12
N LEU A 14 2.82 -21.01 -12.78
CA LEU A 14 3.22 -22.03 -13.76
C LEU A 14 2.02 -22.48 -14.64
N ALA A 15 0.81 -22.06 -14.28
CA ALA A 15 -0.44 -22.29 -14.97
C ALA A 15 -0.90 -21.03 -15.72
N GLU A 16 -1.87 -21.19 -16.62
CA GLU A 16 -2.52 -20.06 -17.30
C GLU A 16 -2.97 -19.00 -16.30
N THR A 17 -2.53 -17.76 -16.50
CA THR A 17 -2.95 -16.63 -15.69
C THR A 17 -4.43 -16.41 -15.89
N LEU A 18 -5.19 -16.44 -14.79
CA LEU A 18 -6.60 -16.07 -14.81
C LEU A 18 -6.76 -14.65 -15.38
N PRO A 19 -7.85 -14.35 -16.10
CA PRO A 19 -8.11 -13.01 -16.59
C PRO A 19 -8.20 -12.01 -15.43
N LYS A 20 -7.48 -10.89 -15.52
CA LYS A 20 -7.44 -9.85 -14.46
C LYS A 20 -8.82 -9.34 -14.06
N LYS A 21 -9.79 -9.31 -14.99
CA LYS A 21 -11.20 -9.00 -14.73
C LYS A 21 -11.85 -9.84 -13.62
N THR A 22 -11.30 -11.00 -13.29
CA THR A 22 -11.81 -11.90 -12.24
C THR A 22 -11.18 -11.66 -10.86
N PHE A 23 -10.16 -10.80 -10.76
CA PHE A 23 -9.32 -10.72 -9.57
C PHE A 23 -10.04 -10.07 -8.39
N PHE A 24 -10.92 -9.09 -8.64
CA PHE A 24 -11.76 -8.50 -7.59
C PHE A 24 -12.57 -9.57 -6.84
N GLU A 25 -13.30 -10.42 -7.56
CA GLU A 25 -14.11 -11.48 -6.97
C GLU A 25 -13.24 -12.46 -6.16
N LYS A 26 -12.09 -12.87 -6.70
CA LYS A 26 -11.17 -13.77 -6.00
C LYS A 26 -10.59 -13.14 -4.74
N LEU A 27 -10.25 -11.85 -4.78
CA LEU A 27 -9.74 -11.12 -3.63
C LEU A 27 -10.79 -11.12 -2.50
N VAL A 28 -12.05 -10.77 -2.78
CA VAL A 28 -13.07 -10.66 -1.71
C VAL A 28 -13.59 -12.02 -1.22
N THR A 29 -13.43 -13.10 -2.01
CA THR A 29 -13.89 -14.45 -1.65
C THR A 29 -12.83 -15.30 -0.97
N CYS A 30 -11.53 -15.07 -1.23
CA CYS A 30 -10.45 -15.89 -0.70
C CYS A 30 -10.10 -15.51 0.75
N LYS A 31 -10.88 -16.02 1.70
CA LYS A 31 -10.72 -15.74 3.14
C LYS A 31 -9.33 -16.03 3.69
N LYS A 32 -8.66 -17.06 3.17
CA LYS A 32 -7.33 -17.48 3.61
C LYS A 32 -6.27 -16.38 3.45
N LEU A 33 -6.43 -15.47 2.47
CA LEU A 33 -5.54 -14.32 2.27
C LEU A 33 -5.52 -13.37 3.48
N PHE A 34 -6.62 -13.33 4.23
CA PHE A 34 -6.85 -12.37 5.31
C PHE A 34 -6.91 -13.02 6.69
N GLU A 35 -6.50 -14.29 6.81
CA GLU A 35 -6.27 -14.94 8.10
C GLU A 35 -5.20 -14.21 8.94
N PRO A 36 -4.06 -13.76 8.37
CA PRO A 36 -3.05 -13.01 9.13
C PRO A 36 -3.59 -11.72 9.78
N GLU A 37 -2.93 -11.28 10.84
CA GLU A 37 -3.28 -10.03 11.56
C GLU A 37 -2.84 -8.77 10.80
N ILE A 38 -1.69 -8.86 10.10
CA ILE A 38 -1.13 -7.78 9.29
C ILE A 38 -1.04 -8.26 7.85
N ILE A 39 -1.65 -7.50 6.95
CA ILE A 39 -1.86 -7.89 5.56
C ILE A 39 -1.25 -6.81 4.67
N PHE A 40 -0.41 -7.21 3.72
CA PHE A 40 0.19 -6.33 2.73
C PHE A 40 -0.31 -6.72 1.34
N ILE A 41 -0.82 -5.74 0.58
CA ILE A 41 -1.18 -5.89 -0.83
C ILE A 41 -0.31 -4.94 -1.65
N ASP A 42 0.62 -5.49 -2.42
CA ASP A 42 1.57 -4.74 -3.23
C ASP A 42 1.54 -5.23 -4.70
N SER A 43 0.93 -4.53 -5.65
CA SER A 43 0.09 -3.33 -5.51
C SER A 43 -1.38 -3.63 -5.76
N LEU A 44 -2.26 -2.98 -5.00
CA LEU A 44 -3.71 -3.12 -5.15
C LEU A 44 -4.18 -2.56 -6.50
N SER A 45 -3.58 -1.45 -6.95
CA SER A 45 -3.92 -0.83 -8.23
C SER A 45 -3.61 -1.75 -9.41
N THR A 46 -2.43 -2.38 -9.44
CA THR A 46 -2.08 -3.33 -10.51
C THR A 46 -2.93 -4.59 -10.44
N LEU A 47 -3.20 -5.09 -9.22
CA LEU A 47 -4.02 -6.29 -9.01
C LEU A 47 -5.44 -6.10 -9.55
N LEU A 48 -6.01 -4.92 -9.35
CA LEU A 48 -7.43 -4.67 -9.61
C LEU A 48 -7.69 -3.76 -10.82
N SER A 49 -6.67 -3.38 -11.58
CA SER A 49 -6.74 -2.39 -12.68
C SER A 49 -7.86 -2.65 -13.71
N GLU A 50 -8.22 -3.91 -13.93
CA GLU A 50 -9.26 -4.33 -14.90
C GLU A 50 -10.54 -4.90 -14.25
N SER A 51 -10.61 -4.97 -12.92
CA SER A 51 -11.74 -5.60 -12.22
C SER A 51 -12.43 -4.69 -11.20
N LEU A 52 -11.75 -3.66 -10.70
CA LEU A 52 -12.33 -2.64 -9.83
C LEU A 52 -12.79 -1.45 -10.67
N ASN A 53 -14.02 -1.00 -10.41
CA ASN A 53 -14.64 0.18 -11.00
C ASN A 53 -15.57 0.83 -9.96
N ASN A 54 -16.13 2.00 -10.28
CA ASN A 54 -16.99 2.71 -9.34
C ASN A 54 -18.24 1.93 -8.90
N ASN A 55 -18.72 0.96 -9.69
CA ASN A 55 -19.91 0.17 -9.33
C ASN A 55 -19.62 -0.86 -8.21
N ASN A 56 -18.38 -1.38 -8.13
CA ASN A 56 -18.00 -2.38 -7.13
C ASN A 56 -16.99 -1.86 -6.08
N LEU A 57 -16.63 -0.59 -6.15
CA LEU A 57 -15.77 0.07 -5.17
C LEU A 57 -16.34 0.00 -3.75
N VAL A 58 -17.66 0.21 -3.61
CA VAL A 58 -18.35 0.14 -2.31
C VAL A 58 -18.24 -1.26 -1.68
N ASP A 59 -18.27 -2.31 -2.49
CA ASP A 59 -18.12 -3.69 -2.02
C ASP A 59 -16.70 -3.94 -1.50
N LEU A 60 -15.69 -3.43 -2.20
CA LEU A 60 -14.29 -3.52 -1.75
C LEU A 60 -14.09 -2.80 -0.42
N ILE A 61 -14.61 -1.58 -0.30
CA ILE A 61 -14.50 -0.76 0.91
C ILE A 61 -15.22 -1.44 2.07
N SER A 62 -16.42 -1.97 1.83
CA SER A 62 -17.17 -2.71 2.84
C SER A 62 -16.43 -3.96 3.29
N PHE A 63 -15.76 -4.66 2.36
CA PHE A 63 -14.89 -5.78 2.67
C PHE A 63 -13.71 -5.37 3.56
N PHE A 64 -12.98 -4.31 3.21
CA PHE A 64 -11.88 -3.79 4.03
C PHE A 64 -12.34 -3.31 5.40
N ASN A 65 -13.46 -2.61 5.50
CA ASN A 65 -14.01 -2.16 6.78
C ASN A 65 -14.33 -3.33 7.72
N ARG A 66 -14.80 -4.47 7.21
CA ARG A 66 -15.00 -5.68 8.03
C ARG A 66 -13.68 -6.25 8.55
N LEU A 67 -12.63 -6.26 7.71
CA LEU A 67 -11.30 -6.70 8.14
C LEU A 67 -10.76 -5.78 9.24
N LEU A 68 -10.75 -4.47 9.00
CA LEU A 68 -10.26 -3.46 9.94
C LEU A 68 -11.07 -3.46 11.24
N GLY A 69 -12.40 -3.58 11.15
CA GLY A 69 -13.29 -3.68 12.31
C GLY A 69 -13.07 -4.92 13.17
N SER A 70 -12.43 -5.97 12.62
CA SER A 70 -12.00 -7.15 13.39
C SER A 70 -10.62 -6.99 14.06
N GLY A 71 -10.03 -5.80 14.01
CA GLY A 71 -8.72 -5.48 14.59
C GLY A 71 -7.53 -5.79 13.69
N LYS A 72 -7.75 -6.15 12.42
CA LYS A 72 -6.67 -6.42 11.46
C LYS A 72 -6.06 -5.13 10.92
N ILE A 73 -4.80 -5.21 10.50
CA ILE A 73 -4.07 -4.11 9.87
C ILE A 73 -3.88 -4.41 8.39
N LEU A 74 -4.26 -3.47 7.53
CA LEU A 74 -4.13 -3.58 6.08
C LEU A 74 -3.22 -2.48 5.54
N PHE A 75 -2.14 -2.88 4.88
CA PHE A 75 -1.27 -2.02 4.09
C PHE A 75 -1.50 -2.29 2.60
N VAL A 76 -1.72 -1.23 1.84
CA VAL A 76 -1.89 -1.30 0.38
C VAL A 76 -0.93 -0.33 -0.28
N THR A 77 -0.29 -0.76 -1.37
CA THR A 77 0.37 0.16 -2.29
C THR A 77 -0.53 0.37 -3.50
N ALA A 78 -0.49 1.57 -4.07
CA ALA A 78 -1.24 1.89 -5.26
C ALA A 78 -0.50 2.95 -6.08
N ASN A 79 -0.47 2.74 -7.39
CA ASN A 79 -0.04 3.73 -8.36
C ASN A 79 -1.29 4.48 -8.85
N PRO A 80 -1.38 5.82 -8.66
CA PRO A 80 -2.54 6.60 -9.09
C PRO A 80 -2.77 6.56 -10.61
N LYS A 81 -1.79 6.13 -11.41
CA LYS A 81 -1.89 6.05 -12.88
C LYS A 81 -2.46 4.73 -13.39
N GLU A 82 -2.72 3.75 -12.52
CA GLU A 82 -3.12 2.39 -12.92
C GLU A 82 -4.63 2.12 -12.79
N TRP A 83 -5.39 3.07 -12.23
CA TRP A 83 -6.83 2.96 -12.02
C TRP A 83 -7.47 4.35 -12.03
N ASP A 84 -8.80 4.39 -11.92
CA ASP A 84 -9.57 5.63 -11.93
C ASP A 84 -9.19 6.59 -10.78
N GLU A 85 -9.19 7.89 -11.07
CA GLU A 85 -8.82 8.92 -10.08
C GLU A 85 -9.81 8.96 -8.91
N GLU A 86 -11.11 8.75 -9.16
CA GLU A 86 -12.14 8.70 -8.12
C GLU A 86 -11.87 7.55 -7.16
N ILE A 87 -11.58 6.35 -7.69
CA ILE A 87 -11.18 5.18 -6.91
C ILE A 87 -9.97 5.52 -6.04
N HIS A 88 -8.93 6.11 -6.62
CA HIS A 88 -7.73 6.49 -5.88
C HIS A 88 -8.06 7.50 -4.76
N ASN A 89 -8.90 8.49 -5.03
CA ASN A 89 -9.35 9.50 -4.08
C ASN A 89 -10.10 8.89 -2.92
N THR A 90 -10.97 7.92 -3.17
CA THR A 90 -11.68 7.20 -2.12
C THR A 90 -10.71 6.51 -1.17
N PHE A 91 -9.67 5.84 -1.68
CA PHE A 91 -8.63 5.24 -0.82
C PHE A 91 -7.89 6.26 0.04
N ARG A 92 -7.54 7.43 -0.52
CA ARG A 92 -6.92 8.52 0.24
C ARG A 92 -7.82 9.00 1.38
N ILE A 93 -9.12 9.13 1.12
CA ILE A 93 -10.11 9.60 2.10
C ILE A 93 -10.33 8.58 3.22
N ILE A 94 -10.50 7.30 2.91
CA ILE A 94 -10.84 6.28 3.92
C ILE A 94 -9.64 5.80 4.72
N SER A 95 -8.42 5.91 4.19
CA SER A 95 -7.21 5.45 4.88
C SER A 95 -7.00 6.15 6.23
N ASP A 96 -6.59 5.43 7.26
CA ASP A 96 -6.20 6.05 8.54
C ASP A 96 -4.84 6.74 8.42
N VAL A 97 -3.94 6.15 7.63
CA VAL A 97 -2.60 6.67 7.35
C VAL A 97 -2.37 6.66 5.86
N HIS A 98 -1.93 7.80 5.32
CA HIS A 98 -1.60 7.93 3.90
C HIS A 98 -0.17 8.41 3.72
N PHE A 99 0.67 7.54 3.17
CA PHE A 99 2.01 7.85 2.72
C PHE A 99 2.04 8.10 1.21
N ALA A 100 2.66 9.19 0.78
CA ALA A 100 2.95 9.46 -0.61
C ALA A 100 4.47 9.39 -0.83
N VAL A 101 4.92 8.44 -1.65
CA VAL A 101 6.33 8.27 -2.00
C VAL A 101 6.64 9.08 -3.26
N THR A 102 7.67 9.93 -3.22
CA THR A 102 8.07 10.76 -4.35
C THR A 102 9.57 10.69 -4.61
N ILE A 103 9.94 11.04 -5.83
CA ILE A 103 11.31 11.25 -6.28
C ILE A 103 11.43 12.72 -6.65
N GLU A 104 12.39 13.43 -6.05
CA GLU A 104 12.56 14.86 -6.23
C GLU A 104 14.04 15.19 -6.49
N THR A 105 14.30 16.22 -7.29
CA THR A 105 15.64 16.76 -7.46
C THR A 105 15.83 17.93 -6.51
N LYS A 106 16.76 17.80 -5.55
CA LYS A 106 17.13 18.88 -4.63
C LYS A 106 18.45 19.54 -5.06
N PRO A 107 18.53 20.88 -5.14
CA PRO A 107 19.78 21.59 -5.42
C PRO A 107 20.90 21.16 -4.45
N GLY A 108 22.08 20.84 -4.98
CA GLY A 108 23.25 20.40 -4.20
C GLY A 108 23.23 18.96 -3.70
N LEU A 109 22.07 18.29 -3.68
CA LEU A 109 21.91 16.91 -3.20
C LEU A 109 21.59 15.91 -4.32
N GLY A 110 21.10 16.39 -5.47
CA GLY A 110 20.69 15.53 -6.58
C GLY A 110 19.33 14.89 -6.33
N ILE A 111 19.15 13.64 -6.75
CA ILE A 111 17.89 12.91 -6.61
C ILE A 111 17.73 12.43 -5.16
N VAL A 112 16.60 12.77 -4.56
CA VAL A 112 16.20 12.30 -3.23
C VAL A 112 14.86 11.57 -3.30
N HIS A 113 14.70 10.58 -2.44
CA HIS A 113 13.44 9.85 -2.28
C HIS A 113 12.81 10.26 -0.96
N ASN A 114 11.54 10.65 -1.01
CA ASN A 114 10.81 11.13 0.16
C ASN A 114 9.54 10.31 0.37
N ILE A 115 9.23 10.06 1.64
CA ILE A 115 7.92 9.60 2.08
C ILE A 115 7.24 10.79 2.74
N TYR A 116 6.17 11.28 2.14
CA TYR A 116 5.32 12.31 2.72
C TYR A 116 4.18 11.67 3.49
N LEU A 117 4.03 12.01 4.76
CA LEU A 117 2.88 11.62 5.56
C LEU A 117 1.74 12.62 5.32
N LYS A 118 0.83 12.27 4.43
CA LYS A 118 -0.29 13.12 3.99
C LYS A 118 -1.49 13.07 4.94
N LYS A 119 -1.66 11.97 5.67
CA LYS A 119 -2.73 11.77 6.66
C LYS A 119 -2.25 10.85 7.77
N PHE A 120 -2.55 11.19 9.03
CA PHE A 120 -2.30 10.33 10.19
C PHE A 120 -3.40 10.51 11.25
N ASN A 121 -4.48 9.75 11.10
CA ASN A 121 -5.55 9.74 12.07
C ASN A 121 -5.10 9.10 13.39
N GLY A 122 -5.47 9.71 14.51
CA GLY A 122 -5.18 9.15 15.85
C GLY A 122 -3.73 9.27 16.32
N ALA A 123 -2.92 10.12 15.67
CA ALA A 123 -1.56 10.41 16.13
C ALA A 123 -1.57 10.92 17.58
N ARG A 124 -0.89 10.21 18.48
CA ARG A 124 -0.82 10.55 19.92
C ARG A 124 0.34 11.48 20.27
N ASN A 125 1.34 11.55 19.38
CA ASN A 125 2.57 12.30 19.57
C ASN A 125 2.89 13.12 18.33
N ARG A 126 3.79 14.08 18.48
CA ARG A 126 4.35 14.83 17.35
C ARG A 126 5.07 13.87 16.40
N TYR A 127 4.89 14.11 15.10
CA TYR A 127 5.49 13.35 14.03
C TYR A 127 6.09 14.29 12.98
N GLU A 128 7.01 13.77 12.17
CA GLU A 128 7.55 14.46 11.00
C GLU A 128 6.69 14.18 9.78
N THR A 129 6.44 15.21 8.97
CA THR A 129 5.58 15.11 7.79
C THR A 129 6.31 14.59 6.56
N VAL A 130 7.65 14.54 6.59
CA VAL A 130 8.51 14.11 5.49
C VAL A 130 9.66 13.28 6.05
N THR A 131 9.89 12.11 5.47
CA THR A 131 11.05 11.26 5.75
C THR A 131 11.83 11.04 4.46
N THR A 132 13.06 11.54 4.39
CA THR A 132 13.97 11.25 3.27
C THR A 132 14.61 9.88 3.49
N PHE A 133 14.72 9.08 2.43
CA PHE A 133 15.30 7.76 2.50
C PHE A 133 16.16 7.43 1.29
N SER A 134 17.00 6.40 1.43
CA SER A 134 17.71 5.74 0.35
C SER A 134 17.52 4.22 0.45
N VAL A 135 17.70 3.50 -0.65
CA VAL A 135 17.73 2.04 -0.65
C VAL A 135 19.13 1.60 -1.03
N ARG A 136 19.81 0.90 -0.11
CA ARG A 136 21.21 0.50 -0.27
C ARG A 136 21.32 -1.03 -0.38
N PRO A 137 22.07 -1.57 -1.36
CA PRO A 137 22.31 -3.00 -1.47
C PRO A 137 22.90 -3.58 -0.17
N GLY A 138 22.37 -4.73 0.27
CA GLY A 138 22.79 -5.39 1.50
C GLY A 138 22.31 -4.73 2.82
N VAL A 139 21.69 -3.54 2.75
CA VAL A 139 21.15 -2.83 3.94
C VAL A 139 19.63 -2.70 3.87
N GLY A 140 19.08 -2.36 2.70
CA GLY A 140 17.66 -2.06 2.52
C GLY A 140 17.34 -0.58 2.65
N LEU A 141 16.14 -0.26 3.14
CA LEU A 141 15.69 1.13 3.32
C LEU A 141 16.46 1.78 4.48
N THR A 142 17.15 2.88 4.20
CA THR A 142 17.89 3.69 5.17
C THR A 142 17.21 5.05 5.26
N ILE A 143 16.85 5.47 6.48
CA ILE A 143 16.34 6.82 6.73
C ILE A 143 17.53 7.78 6.76
N GLU A 144 17.46 8.83 5.94
CA GLU A 144 18.47 9.88 5.92
C GLU A 144 18.09 10.92 6.98
N THR A 145 18.90 11.07 8.02
CA THR A 145 18.64 12.02 9.11
C THR A 145 18.99 13.44 8.69
N SER A 146 18.06 14.36 8.84
CA SER A 146 18.22 15.79 8.52
C SER A 146 18.78 16.63 9.68
N SER A 147 18.88 16.05 10.89
CA SER A 147 19.34 16.73 12.10
C SER A 147 20.67 16.17 12.61
N ILE A 148 21.62 17.07 12.86
CA ILE A 148 22.82 16.79 13.65
C ILE A 148 22.38 16.85 15.11
N ALA A 149 22.61 15.77 15.87
CA ALA A 149 22.47 15.82 17.32
C ALA A 149 23.52 16.79 17.87
N PHE A 150 23.08 17.88 18.48
CA PHE A 150 23.93 18.78 19.26
C PHE A 150 24.00 18.29 20.71
#